data_AF-A0A4Z1R1A4-F1
#
_entry.id   AF-A0A4Z1R1A4-F1
#
_cell.length_a   1.000
_cell.length_b   1.000
_cell.length_c   1.000
_cell.angle_alpha   90.00
_cell.angle_beta   90.00
_cell.angle_gamma   90.00
#
_symmetry.space_group_name_H-M   'P 1'
#
loop_
_entity.id
_entity.type
_entity.pdbx_description
1 polymer ?
#
loop_
_entity_poly.entity_id
_entity_poly.type
_entity_poly.pdbx_seq_one_letter_code
_entity_poly.pdbx_strand_id
1 'polypeptide(L)'
;MTELRYLPSAWMDESIPDPEEDPNSFIHRAGDNWFLRPTEEDEDDENYSQRLQHGDIVMFDENRVFGDFTLIIEDDGRWLTTTHIPAQANCFRLERENETIYHSIDDLISLMEMKEGEYSIDAYWWSDYEVPLRFVAEGETARFERIEGTAQ
;
A
#
# COMPACT_ATOMS: atom_id res chain seq x y z
N MET A 1 9.43 3.55 14.24
CA MET A 1 8.49 4.31 13.38
C MET A 1 8.25 3.41 12.19
N THR A 2 7.01 3.20 11.79
CA THR A 2 6.70 2.44 10.57
C THR A 2 7.04 3.32 9.38
N GLU A 3 7.76 2.77 8.40
CA GLU A 3 8.18 3.51 7.21
C GLU A 3 6.97 3.80 6.31
N LEU A 4 6.95 5.01 5.74
CA LEU A 4 5.94 5.42 4.77
C LEU A 4 6.37 4.89 3.41
N ARG A 5 5.48 4.16 2.76
CA ARG A 5 5.69 3.58 1.44
C ARG A 5 4.67 4.14 0.44
N TYR A 6 4.93 3.92 -0.84
CA TYR A 6 4.16 4.46 -1.95
C TYR A 6 3.89 3.36 -2.95
N LEU A 7 2.70 3.38 -3.54
CA LEU A 7 2.36 2.56 -4.69
C LEU A 7 1.63 3.43 -5.71
N PRO A 8 1.91 3.31 -7.03
CA PRO A 8 1.10 3.98 -8.03
C PRO A 8 -0.39 3.63 -7.90
N SER A 9 -1.24 4.64 -7.80
CA SER A 9 -2.68 4.45 -7.54
C SER A 9 -3.39 3.67 -8.64
N ALA A 10 -2.90 3.77 -9.87
CA ALA A 10 -3.40 2.99 -10.99
C ALA A 10 -3.20 1.48 -10.84
N TRP A 11 -2.38 1.03 -9.88
CA TRP A 11 -2.11 -0.38 -9.59
C TRP A 11 -2.90 -0.90 -8.39
N MET A 12 -3.67 -0.05 -7.70
CA MET A 12 -4.54 -0.49 -6.59
C MET A 12 -5.73 -1.28 -7.15
N ASP A 13 -5.55 -2.60 -7.31
CA ASP A 13 -6.58 -3.55 -7.76
C ASP A 13 -6.58 -4.83 -6.88
N GLU A 14 -6.98 -5.98 -7.41
CA GLU A 14 -7.11 -7.27 -6.69
C GLU A 14 -5.77 -7.87 -6.23
N SER A 15 -4.73 -7.76 -7.07
CA SER A 15 -3.35 -8.09 -6.72
C SER A 15 -2.52 -6.84 -6.89
N ILE A 16 -1.80 -6.42 -5.85
CA ILE A 16 -0.99 -5.20 -5.89
C ILE A 16 0.49 -5.56 -5.74
N PRO A 17 1.38 -4.89 -6.50
CA PRO A 17 2.82 -5.00 -6.26
C PRO A 17 3.21 -4.46 -4.88
N ASP A 18 4.42 -4.80 -4.44
CA ASP A 18 4.95 -4.32 -3.17
C ASP A 18 5.15 -2.78 -3.17
N PRO A 19 4.64 -2.07 -2.13
CA PRO A 19 4.86 -0.63 -2.00
C PRO A 19 6.32 -0.31 -1.64
N GLU A 20 6.83 0.81 -2.16
CA GLU A 20 8.23 1.22 -2.03
C GLU A 20 8.41 2.46 -1.17
N GLU A 21 9.52 2.57 -0.43
CA GLU A 21 9.83 3.75 0.39
C GLU A 21 10.14 5.00 -0.44
N ASP A 22 10.73 4.80 -1.63
CA ASP A 22 11.04 5.85 -2.59
C ASP A 22 10.22 5.64 -3.89
N PRO A 23 9.34 6.57 -4.27
CA PRO A 23 8.63 6.51 -5.55
C PRO A 23 9.56 6.39 -6.77
N ASN A 24 10.81 6.83 -6.66
CA ASN A 24 11.80 6.70 -7.74
C ASN A 24 12.18 5.25 -8.03
N SER A 25 11.98 4.33 -7.06
CA SER A 25 12.26 2.91 -7.24
C SER A 25 11.48 2.30 -8.40
N PHE A 26 10.30 2.84 -8.72
CA PHE A 26 9.47 2.38 -9.83
C PHE A 26 9.93 2.88 -11.21
N ILE A 27 11.02 3.65 -11.31
CA ILE A 27 11.51 4.22 -12.57
C ILE A 27 12.53 3.27 -13.22
N HIS A 28 12.15 2.67 -14.33
CA HIS A 28 13.00 1.78 -15.11
C HIS A 28 13.39 2.40 -16.45
N ARG A 29 14.67 2.30 -16.82
CA ARG A 29 15.16 2.73 -18.14
C ARG A 29 15.25 1.53 -19.08
N ALA A 30 14.65 1.66 -20.26
CA ALA A 30 14.80 0.69 -21.35
C ALA A 30 15.17 1.43 -22.65
N GLY A 31 16.46 1.42 -22.97
CA GLY A 31 17.04 2.22 -24.06
C GLY A 31 16.91 3.72 -23.77
N ASP A 32 16.28 4.45 -24.70
CA ASP A 32 16.03 5.90 -24.58
C ASP A 32 14.69 6.22 -23.90
N ASN A 33 13.96 5.20 -23.44
CA ASN A 33 12.65 5.37 -22.83
C ASN A 33 12.68 5.09 -21.33
N TRP A 34 11.80 5.79 -20.62
CA TRP A 34 11.52 5.59 -19.21
C TRP A 34 10.17 4.90 -19.04
N PHE A 35 10.08 4.03 -18.05
CA PHE A 35 8.89 3.26 -17.71
C PHE A 35 8.66 3.30 -16.21
N LEU A 36 7.38 3.34 -15.83
CA LEU A 36 6.91 3.05 -14.49
C LEU A 36 6.65 1.54 -14.42
N ARG A 37 7.29 0.83 -13.49
CA ARG A 37 7.15 -0.62 -13.30
C ARG A 37 7.35 -1.01 -11.84
N PRO A 38 6.77 -2.14 -11.39
CA PRO A 38 7.14 -2.77 -10.13
C PRO A 38 8.66 -3.01 -10.05
N THR A 39 9.18 -3.03 -8.83
CA THR A 39 10.60 -3.29 -8.54
C THR A 39 10.94 -4.77 -8.61
N GLU A 40 10.02 -5.64 -8.19
CA GLU A 40 10.12 -7.08 -8.34
C GLU A 40 9.70 -7.49 -9.77
N GLU A 41 10.34 -8.54 -10.31
CA GLU A 41 9.92 -9.15 -11.58
C GLU A 41 8.60 -9.90 -11.33
N ASP A 42 7.48 -9.22 -11.50
CA ASP A 42 6.16 -9.83 -11.38
C ASP A 42 5.80 -10.56 -12.68
N GLU A 43 5.13 -11.71 -12.59
CA GLU A 43 4.64 -12.44 -13.77
C GLU A 43 3.68 -11.59 -14.63
N ASP A 44 3.10 -10.53 -14.03
CA ASP A 44 2.20 -9.54 -14.63
C ASP A 44 2.90 -8.20 -14.98
N ASP A 45 4.23 -8.14 -15.07
CA ASP A 45 5.01 -6.94 -15.41
C ASP A 45 4.49 -6.17 -16.64
N GLU A 46 3.92 -6.88 -17.62
CA GLU A 46 3.32 -6.27 -18.80
C GLU A 46 2.08 -5.43 -18.47
N ASN A 47 1.29 -5.82 -17.46
CA ASN A 47 0.06 -5.13 -17.05
C ASN A 47 0.36 -3.83 -16.29
N TYR A 48 1.46 -3.78 -15.53
CA TYR A 48 1.84 -2.59 -14.75
C TYR A 48 2.78 -1.63 -15.49
N SER A 49 3.39 -2.06 -16.60
CA SER A 49 4.38 -1.28 -17.32
C SER A 49 3.76 -0.10 -18.11
N GLN A 50 3.93 1.11 -17.59
CA GLN A 50 3.53 2.36 -18.25
C GLN A 50 4.75 3.13 -18.78
N ARG A 51 4.71 3.62 -20.03
CA ARG A 51 5.75 4.52 -20.55
C ARG A 51 5.62 5.91 -19.93
N LEU A 52 6.73 6.48 -19.48
CA LEU A 52 6.82 7.81 -18.87
C LEU A 52 7.44 8.83 -19.84
N GLN A 53 6.89 10.04 -19.84
CA GLN A 53 7.41 11.22 -20.53
C GLN A 53 7.66 12.34 -19.52
N HIS A 54 8.73 13.12 -19.72
CA HIS A 54 9.03 14.28 -18.89
C HIS A 54 7.79 15.19 -18.78
N GLY A 55 7.38 15.50 -17.55
CA GLY A 55 6.22 16.33 -17.25
C GLY A 55 4.95 15.55 -16.89
N ASP A 56 4.92 14.22 -17.13
CA ASP A 56 3.81 13.35 -16.71
C ASP A 56 3.58 13.46 -15.20
N ILE A 57 2.33 13.28 -14.79
CA ILE A 57 1.93 13.24 -13.39
C ILE A 57 1.44 11.83 -13.09
N VAL A 58 2.03 11.21 -12.08
CA VAL A 58 1.64 9.89 -11.58
C VAL A 58 1.07 10.07 -10.17
N MET A 59 -0.09 9.46 -9.93
CA MET A 59 -0.74 9.46 -8.63
C MET A 59 -0.20 8.28 -7.82
N PHE A 60 0.08 8.51 -6.54
CA PHE A 60 0.55 7.48 -5.62
C PHE A 60 -0.33 7.42 -4.37
N ASP A 61 -0.70 6.22 -3.95
CA ASP A 61 -1.24 5.98 -2.62
C ASP A 61 -0.10 5.78 -1.62
N GLU A 62 -0.32 6.27 -0.41
CA GLU A 62 0.60 6.10 0.70
C GLU A 62 0.21 4.88 1.53
N ASN A 63 1.21 4.10 1.96
CA ASN A 63 1.03 2.90 2.77
C ASN A 63 1.89 2.96 4.05
N ARG A 64 1.38 2.37 5.13
CA ARG A 64 2.17 2.03 6.33
C ARG A 64 1.77 0.67 6.86
N VAL A 65 2.74 -0.22 7.02
CA VAL A 65 2.53 -1.53 7.67
C VAL A 65 2.86 -1.42 9.16
N PHE A 66 1.90 -1.75 10.03
CA PHE A 66 2.09 -1.74 11.49
C PHE A 66 2.56 -3.08 12.05
N GLY A 67 2.48 -4.13 11.24
CA GLY A 67 2.94 -5.48 11.57
C GLY A 67 1.84 -6.34 12.16
N ASP A 68 2.26 -7.41 12.83
CA ASP A 68 1.38 -8.45 13.35
C ASP A 68 0.91 -8.14 14.78
N PHE A 69 -0.33 -8.50 15.07
CA PHE A 69 -1.01 -8.36 16.35
C PHE A 69 -1.72 -9.67 16.69
N THR A 70 -1.85 -9.97 17.98
CA THR A 70 -2.72 -11.06 18.43
C THR A 70 -4.07 -10.49 18.80
N LEU A 71 -5.12 -10.94 18.11
CA LEU A 71 -6.52 -10.68 18.42
C LEU A 71 -7.04 -11.79 19.33
N ILE A 72 -7.55 -11.42 20.50
CA ILE A 72 -8.16 -12.34 21.45
C ILE A 72 -9.66 -12.05 21.51
N ILE A 73 -10.48 -13.04 21.19
CA ILE A 73 -11.94 -12.96 21.28
C ILE A 73 -12.38 -13.76 22.52
N GLU A 74 -13.04 -13.08 23.45
CA GLU A 74 -13.59 -13.64 24.69
C GLU A 74 -14.90 -14.41 24.45
N ASP A 75 -15.32 -15.20 25.43
CA ASP A 75 -16.53 -16.05 25.37
C ASP A 75 -17.84 -15.25 25.18
N ASP A 76 -17.85 -14.00 25.65
CA ASP A 76 -18.97 -13.06 25.54
C ASP A 76 -18.98 -12.26 24.21
N GLY A 77 -18.01 -12.52 23.33
CA GLY A 77 -17.86 -11.87 22.03
C GLY A 77 -17.14 -10.52 22.08
N ARG A 78 -16.67 -10.06 23.25
CA ARG A 78 -15.71 -8.95 23.30
C ARG A 78 -14.37 -9.39 22.73
N TRP A 79 -13.60 -8.42 22.25
CA TRP A 79 -12.26 -8.68 21.77
C TRP A 79 -11.26 -7.64 22.30
N LEU A 80 -10.00 -8.05 22.35
CA LEU A 80 -8.87 -7.19 22.66
C LEU A 80 -7.65 -7.60 21.84
N THR A 81 -6.66 -6.73 21.78
CA THR A 81 -5.36 -7.04 21.16
C THR A 81 -4.25 -7.05 22.20
N THR A 82 -3.26 -7.92 22.04
CA THR A 82 -2.12 -8.03 22.98
C THR A 82 -1.29 -6.76 23.04
N THR A 83 -1.26 -6.00 21.96
CA THR A 83 -0.62 -4.68 21.86
C THR A 83 -1.59 -3.66 21.27
N HIS A 84 -1.33 -2.39 21.52
CA HIS A 84 -2.15 -1.31 20.97
C HIS A 84 -1.94 -1.16 19.47
N ILE A 85 -3.02 -1.32 18.70
CA ILE A 85 -3.04 -1.02 17.27
C ILE A 85 -3.07 0.50 17.06
N PRO A 86 -2.19 1.07 16.22
CA PRO A 86 -2.24 2.49 15.89
C PRO A 86 -3.63 2.91 15.38
N ALA A 87 -4.17 4.00 15.93
CA ALA A 87 -5.52 4.50 15.58
C ALA A 87 -5.68 4.92 14.11
N GLN A 88 -4.57 5.05 13.37
CA GLN A 88 -4.57 5.33 11.94
C GLN A 88 -4.72 4.08 11.06
N ALA A 89 -4.67 2.86 11.60
CA ALA A 89 -4.88 1.65 10.81
C ALA A 89 -6.32 1.57 10.28
N ASN A 90 -6.45 1.25 8.99
CA ASN A 90 -7.75 1.15 8.30
C ASN A 90 -7.88 -0.12 7.43
N CYS A 91 -6.90 -1.01 7.50
CA CYS A 91 -6.92 -2.32 6.87
C CYS A 91 -6.42 -3.37 7.87
N PHE A 92 -7.17 -4.45 7.98
CA PHE A 92 -6.94 -5.57 8.89
C PHE A 92 -7.14 -6.86 8.13
N ARG A 93 -6.21 -7.79 8.22
CA ARG A 93 -6.34 -9.11 7.59
C ARG A 93 -5.88 -10.22 8.53
N LEU A 94 -6.45 -11.41 8.33
CA LEU A 94 -6.14 -12.62 9.09
C LEU A 94 -4.93 -13.31 8.45
N GLU A 95 -3.93 -13.67 9.25
CA GLU A 95 -2.77 -14.48 8.82
C GLU A 95 -2.07 -14.00 7.52
N ARG A 96 -2.13 -12.69 7.24
CA ARG A 96 -1.62 -12.05 6.01
C ARG A 96 -2.30 -12.52 4.72
N GLU A 97 -3.48 -13.10 4.80
CA GLU A 97 -4.26 -13.54 3.64
C GLU A 97 -4.97 -12.33 3.00
N ASN A 98 -4.62 -12.03 1.74
CA ASN A 98 -5.17 -10.88 1.00
C ASN A 98 -6.69 -10.97 0.77
N GLU A 99 -7.26 -12.18 0.77
CA GLU A 99 -8.71 -12.39 0.65
C GLU A 99 -9.49 -12.01 1.93
N THR A 100 -8.79 -11.69 3.03
CA THR A 100 -9.39 -11.42 4.35
C THR A 100 -9.25 -9.97 4.80
N ILE A 101 -9.04 -9.04 3.86
CA ILE A 101 -8.85 -7.62 4.17
C ILE A 101 -10.18 -6.94 4.49
N TYR A 102 -10.28 -6.34 5.68
CA TYR A 102 -11.43 -5.55 6.11
C TYR A 102 -11.01 -4.22 6.74
N HIS A 103 -11.97 -3.29 6.85
CA HIS A 103 -11.70 -1.91 7.28
C HIS A 103 -11.84 -1.65 8.79
N SER A 104 -12.25 -2.67 9.54
CA SER A 104 -12.28 -2.65 10.99
C SER A 104 -12.11 -4.07 11.56
N ILE A 105 -11.69 -4.17 12.82
CA ILE A 105 -11.64 -5.47 13.51
C ILE A 105 -13.04 -6.05 13.71
N ASP A 106 -14.04 -5.21 13.98
CA ASP A 106 -15.42 -5.66 14.12
C ASP A 106 -15.95 -6.27 12.81
N ASP A 107 -15.62 -5.67 11.65
CA ASP A 107 -15.95 -6.22 10.34
C ASP A 107 -15.21 -7.53 10.08
N LEU A 108 -13.90 -7.59 10.38
CA LEU A 108 -13.10 -8.81 10.25
C LEU A 108 -13.71 -9.96 11.06
N ILE A 109 -14.02 -9.72 12.34
CA ILE A 109 -14.65 -10.72 13.23
C ILE A 109 -16.00 -11.17 12.68
N SER A 110 -16.84 -10.22 12.27
CA SER A 110 -18.21 -10.50 11.85
C SER A 110 -18.27 -11.24 10.51
N LEU A 111 -17.49 -10.82 9.53
CA LEU A 111 -17.53 -11.33 8.16
C LEU A 111 -16.76 -12.64 8.00
N MET A 112 -15.71 -12.85 8.80
CA MET A 112 -15.03 -14.15 8.89
C MET A 112 -15.69 -15.12 9.88
N GLU A 113 -16.80 -14.70 10.50
CA GLU A 113 -17.55 -15.47 11.52
C GLU A 113 -16.68 -16.02 12.66
N MET A 114 -15.64 -15.27 13.06
CA MET A 114 -14.65 -15.68 14.06
C MET A 114 -15.31 -16.02 15.40
N LYS A 115 -14.72 -16.95 16.14
CA LYS A 115 -15.23 -17.44 17.43
C LYS A 115 -14.25 -17.10 18.55
N GLU A 116 -14.62 -17.43 19.78
CA GLU A 116 -13.71 -17.35 20.93
C GLU A 116 -12.37 -18.02 20.60
N GLY A 117 -11.27 -17.33 20.88
CA GLY A 117 -9.93 -17.82 20.55
C GLY A 117 -8.90 -16.71 20.36
N GLU A 118 -7.69 -17.13 19.98
CA GLU A 118 -6.58 -16.25 19.65
C GLU A 118 -6.25 -16.37 18.16
N TYR A 119 -6.08 -15.23 17.51
CA TYR A 119 -5.84 -15.13 16.07
C TYR A 119 -4.66 -14.20 15.79
N SER A 120 -3.87 -14.55 14.77
CA SER A 120 -2.84 -13.65 14.24
C SER A 120 -3.46 -12.78 13.17
N ILE A 121 -3.45 -11.47 13.38
CA ILE A 121 -3.88 -10.48 12.39
C ILE A 121 -2.71 -9.56 12.09
N ASP A 122 -2.69 -8.93 10.92
CA ASP A 122 -1.84 -7.77 10.69
C ASP A 122 -2.68 -6.54 10.36
N ALA A 123 -2.14 -5.38 10.72
CA ALA A 123 -2.77 -4.10 10.51
C ALA A 123 -1.86 -3.20 9.68
N TYR A 124 -2.46 -2.48 8.75
CA TYR A 124 -1.80 -1.48 7.92
C TYR A 124 -2.75 -0.33 7.60
N TRP A 125 -2.19 0.69 6.99
CA TRP A 125 -2.91 1.88 6.56
C TRP A 125 -2.64 2.13 5.09
N TRP A 126 -3.70 2.42 4.35
CA TRP A 126 -3.66 3.07 3.04
C TRP A 126 -4.27 4.46 3.14
N SER A 127 -3.70 5.44 2.43
CA SER A 127 -4.29 6.78 2.34
C SER A 127 -5.68 6.75 1.70
N ASP A 128 -6.53 7.69 2.12
CA ASP A 128 -7.81 8.01 1.48
C ASP A 128 -7.68 9.13 0.43
N TYR A 129 -6.42 9.48 0.11
CA TYR A 129 -6.02 10.49 -0.86
C TYR A 129 -4.85 9.96 -1.69
N GLU A 130 -4.67 10.55 -2.85
CA GLU A 130 -3.53 10.28 -3.72
C GLU A 130 -2.53 11.44 -3.66
N VAL A 131 -1.24 11.13 -3.80
CA VAL A 131 -0.13 12.08 -3.85
C VAL A 131 0.32 12.24 -5.30
N PRO A 132 0.07 13.38 -5.96
CA PRO A 132 0.51 13.61 -7.32
C PRO A 132 2.01 13.93 -7.36
N LEU A 133 2.77 13.13 -8.10
CA LEU A 133 4.20 13.35 -8.35
C LEU A 133 4.46 13.57 -9.84
N ARG A 134 5.26 14.59 -10.15
CA ARG A 134 5.66 14.89 -11.52
C ARG A 134 6.92 14.10 -11.88
N PHE A 135 6.87 13.37 -12.99
CA PHE A 135 8.04 12.74 -13.57
C PHE A 135 8.94 13.77 -14.25
N VAL A 136 10.20 13.83 -13.84
CA VAL A 136 11.23 14.72 -14.38
C VAL A 136 12.39 13.88 -14.89
N ALA A 137 12.58 13.87 -16.21
CA ALA A 137 13.77 13.30 -16.84
C ALA A 137 14.72 14.40 -17.31
N GLU A 138 16.01 14.26 -16.99
CA GLU A 138 17.10 15.20 -17.31
C GLU A 138 18.29 14.41 -17.88
N GLY A 139 18.30 14.22 -19.21
CA GLY A 139 19.34 13.42 -19.86
C GLY A 139 19.25 11.95 -19.47
N GLU A 140 20.22 11.47 -18.69
CA GLU A 140 20.32 10.05 -18.29
C GLU A 140 19.73 9.75 -16.91
N THR A 141 19.25 10.77 -16.21
CA THR A 141 18.62 10.63 -14.89
C THR A 141 17.13 10.95 -14.96
N ALA A 142 16.38 10.34 -14.06
CA ALA A 142 14.96 10.59 -13.90
C ALA A 142 14.56 10.48 -12.43
N ARG A 143 13.53 11.23 -12.04
CA ARG A 143 12.97 11.24 -10.68
C ARG A 143 11.51 11.69 -10.69
N PHE A 144 10.79 11.35 -9.64
CA PHE A 144 9.52 11.94 -9.26
C PHE A 144 9.74 13.11 -8.32
N GLU A 145 9.10 14.24 -8.63
CA GLU A 145 9.11 15.45 -7.80
C GLU A 145 7.71 15.75 -7.26
N ARG A 146 7.61 16.17 -6.00
CA ARG A 146 6.35 16.66 -5.44
C ARG A 146 5.92 17.92 -6.19
N ILE A 147 4.64 17.99 -6.52
CA ILE A 147 4.05 19.19 -7.11
C ILE A 147 3.79 20.19 -5.98
N GLU A 148 4.69 21.15 -5.80
CA GLU A 148 4.44 22.24 -4.86
C GLU A 148 3.40 23.22 -5.44
N GLY A 149 2.24 23.32 -4.78
CA GLY A 149 1.25 24.37 -5.03
C GLY A 149 -0.03 23.94 -5.75
N THR A 150 -0.96 23.33 -5.02
CA THR A 150 -2.41 23.65 -5.11
C THR A 150 -3.09 23.24 -3.81
N ALA A 151 -2.81 23.98 -2.73
CA ALA A 151 -3.79 24.11 -1.66
C ALA A 151 -4.77 25.20 -2.12
N GLN A 152 -6.01 24.82 -2.39
CA GLN A 152 -7.12 25.75 -2.46
C GLN A 152 -8.18 25.29 -1.46
#